data_AF-A0A9E5U5H1-F1
#
_entry.id   AF-A0A9E5U5H1-F1
#
_cell.length_a   1.000
_cell.length_b   1.000
_cell.length_c   1.000
_cell.angle_alpha   90.00
_cell.angle_beta   90.00
_cell.angle_gamma   90.00
#
_symmetry.space_group_name_H-M   'P 1'
#
loop_
_entity.id
_entity.type
_entity.pdbx_description
1 polymer ?
#
loop_
_entity_poly.entity_id
_entity_poly.type
_entity_poly.pdbx_seq_one_letter_code
_entity_poly.pdbx_strand_id
1 'polypeptide(L)'
;MGAYDDTVPGPVGWTTESARERVHDVADTLLAQARESLSVGDTEGATQRFLRAASLFSAQGLSGDAEAARLAAVAALMNHDPWRANELWQDLASIGDSSGAAAARRGLLGARLSRVLGEGAEALERLDVARRGALEVRDAIHYLDAVSQAAAVHVERGEAAQAYEMLAMGWTTLADLVGRDAAARWVRPLMLELRAGLGEEAFRRARAQCERAWQGPPSPVDSLRGPL
;
A
#
# COMPACT_ATOMS: atom_id res chain seq x y z
N MET A 1 23.01 -41.63 -51.91
CA MET A 1 22.18 -40.43 -51.68
C MET A 1 21.30 -40.76 -50.50
N GLY A 2 21.66 -40.49 -49.25
CA GLY A 2 22.22 -39.26 -48.68
C GLY A 2 21.21 -38.83 -47.61
N ALA A 3 21.29 -39.48 -46.45
CA ALA A 3 20.44 -39.20 -45.28
C ALA A 3 20.80 -37.81 -44.76
N TYR A 4 19.79 -36.94 -44.60
CA TYR A 4 19.95 -35.71 -43.83
C TYR A 4 19.86 -36.09 -42.35
N ASP A 5 21.02 -36.02 -41.72
CA ASP A 5 21.26 -36.18 -40.29
C ASP A 5 20.76 -34.92 -39.59
N ASP A 6 19.63 -35.04 -38.88
CA ASP A 6 19.01 -33.98 -38.08
C ASP A 6 19.53 -33.99 -36.64
N THR A 7 20.82 -34.30 -36.46
CA THR A 7 21.51 -34.15 -35.18
C THR A 7 22.45 -32.95 -35.21
N VAL A 8 21.87 -31.76 -35.07
CA VAL A 8 22.60 -30.65 -34.43
C VAL A 8 22.37 -30.79 -32.93
N PRO A 9 23.38 -31.22 -32.13
CA PRO A 9 23.25 -31.22 -30.69
C PRO A 9 23.30 -29.76 -30.23
N GLY A 10 22.14 -29.17 -29.97
CA GLY A 10 22.06 -28.00 -29.10
C GLY A 10 22.71 -28.33 -27.74
N PRO A 11 23.33 -27.35 -27.06
CA PRO A 11 24.08 -27.61 -25.85
C PRO A 11 23.20 -28.32 -24.82
N VAL A 12 23.68 -29.49 -24.42
CA VAL A 12 23.06 -30.45 -23.51
C VAL A 12 22.77 -29.77 -22.16
N GLY A 13 21.51 -29.88 -21.68
CA GLY A 13 21.15 -29.65 -20.27
C GLY A 13 20.23 -28.46 -19.95
N TRP A 14 19.73 -27.73 -20.94
CA TRP A 14 18.88 -26.56 -20.69
C TRP A 14 17.40 -26.95 -20.76
N THR A 15 16.80 -27.27 -19.61
CA THR A 15 15.35 -27.36 -19.50
C THR A 15 14.76 -25.95 -19.44
N THR A 16 13.51 -25.79 -19.89
CA THR A 16 12.75 -24.53 -19.72
C THR A 16 12.67 -24.12 -18.24
N GLU A 17 12.71 -25.09 -17.34
CA GLU A 17 12.76 -24.92 -15.88
C GLU A 17 14.06 -24.29 -15.40
N SER A 18 15.22 -24.78 -15.85
CA SER A 18 16.53 -24.19 -15.50
C SER A 18 16.81 -22.85 -16.19
N ALA A 19 16.05 -22.49 -17.23
CA ALA A 19 16.01 -21.13 -17.77
C ALA A 19 15.18 -20.18 -16.90
N ARG A 20 14.00 -20.61 -16.41
CA ARG A 20 13.14 -19.81 -15.52
C ARG A 20 13.80 -19.53 -14.18
N GLU A 21 14.40 -20.54 -13.56
CA GLU A 21 15.13 -20.41 -12.29
C GLU A 21 16.21 -19.32 -12.37
N ARG A 22 17.03 -19.32 -13.42
CA ARG A 22 18.03 -18.28 -13.64
C ARG A 22 17.45 -16.89 -13.87
N VAL A 23 16.29 -16.77 -14.52
CA VAL A 23 15.64 -15.45 -14.70
C VAL A 23 15.08 -14.93 -13.37
N HIS A 24 14.59 -15.82 -12.51
CA HIS A 24 14.17 -15.48 -11.14
C HIS A 24 15.35 -14.99 -10.29
N ASP A 25 16.48 -15.71 -10.28
CA ASP A 25 17.70 -15.30 -9.57
C ASP A 25 18.22 -13.92 -10.02
N VAL A 26 18.15 -13.65 -11.32
CA VAL A 26 18.53 -12.35 -11.89
C VAL A 26 17.57 -11.26 -11.42
N ALA A 27 16.26 -11.53 -11.38
CA ALA A 27 15.27 -10.58 -10.87
C ALA A 27 15.52 -10.25 -9.39
N ASP A 28 15.80 -11.26 -8.56
CA ASP A 28 16.12 -11.06 -7.15
C ASP A 28 17.42 -10.28 -6.93
N THR A 29 18.43 -10.56 -7.76
CA THR A 29 19.69 -9.79 -7.76
C THR A 29 19.43 -8.32 -8.10
N LEU A 30 18.57 -8.04 -9.08
CA LEU A 30 18.19 -6.67 -9.43
C LEU A 30 17.45 -5.97 -8.28
N LEU A 31 16.57 -6.67 -7.56
CA LEU A 31 15.90 -6.11 -6.37
C LEU A 31 16.89 -5.78 -5.26
N ALA A 32 17.89 -6.63 -5.02
CA ALA A 32 18.94 -6.37 -4.03
C ALA A 32 19.78 -5.14 -4.42
N GLN A 33 20.22 -5.07 -5.67
CA GLN A 33 20.98 -3.92 -6.18
C GLN A 33 20.17 -2.62 -6.17
N ALA A 34 18.85 -2.68 -6.43
CA ALA A 34 18.00 -1.50 -6.35
C ALA A 34 17.95 -0.93 -4.92
N ARG A 35 17.85 -1.81 -3.91
CA ARG A 35 17.90 -1.41 -2.49
C ARG A 35 19.25 -0.80 -2.11
N GLU A 36 20.34 -1.35 -2.63
CA GLU A 36 21.69 -0.80 -2.45
C GLU A 36 21.80 0.60 -3.07
N SER A 37 21.33 0.78 -4.32
CA SER A 37 21.26 2.10 -4.98
C SER A 37 20.49 3.12 -4.14
N LEU A 38 19.34 2.73 -3.55
CA LEU A 38 18.60 3.62 -2.65
C LEU A 38 19.42 4.02 -1.41
N SER A 39 20.20 3.10 -0.85
CA SER A 39 21.02 3.39 0.35
C SER A 39 22.12 4.43 0.10
N VAL A 40 22.57 4.57 -1.15
CA VAL A 40 23.57 5.55 -1.57
C VAL A 40 22.96 6.78 -2.28
N GLY A 41 21.62 6.88 -2.31
CA GLY A 41 20.89 8.00 -2.91
C GLY A 41 20.76 7.96 -4.44
N ASP A 42 21.09 6.85 -5.08
CA ASP A 42 20.91 6.62 -6.52
C ASP A 42 19.46 6.20 -6.84
N THR A 43 18.55 7.16 -6.74
CA THR A 43 17.11 6.93 -6.98
C THR A 43 16.81 6.50 -8.41
N GLU A 44 17.52 7.06 -9.40
CA GLU A 44 17.32 6.73 -10.80
C GLU A 44 17.75 5.29 -11.09
N GLY A 45 18.96 4.91 -10.65
CA GLY A 45 19.45 3.55 -10.83
C GLY A 45 18.63 2.52 -10.06
N ALA A 46 18.09 2.86 -8.88
CA ALA A 46 17.15 2.00 -8.17
C ALA A 46 15.86 1.77 -8.98
N THR A 47 15.27 2.86 -9.49
CA THR A 47 14.04 2.83 -10.29
C THR A 47 14.20 1.94 -11.53
N GLN A 48 15.29 2.12 -12.28
CA GLN A 48 15.56 1.31 -13.48
C GLN A 48 15.71 -0.18 -13.17
N ARG A 49 16.37 -0.52 -12.06
CA ARG A 49 16.54 -1.92 -11.63
C ARG A 49 15.22 -2.55 -11.19
N PHE A 50 14.37 -1.82 -10.46
CA PHE A 50 13.03 -2.28 -10.11
C PHE A 50 12.16 -2.52 -11.35
N LEU A 51 12.16 -1.61 -12.33
CA LEU A 51 11.40 -1.78 -13.56
C LEU A 51 11.91 -2.97 -14.38
N ARG A 52 13.23 -3.17 -14.44
CA ARG A 52 13.81 -4.33 -15.11
C ARG A 52 13.43 -5.65 -14.43
N ALA A 53 13.48 -5.71 -13.10
CA ALA A 53 13.00 -6.87 -12.34
C ALA A 53 11.50 -7.13 -12.63
N ALA A 54 10.67 -6.09 -12.67
CA ALA A 54 9.26 -6.21 -12.97
C ALA A 54 8.99 -6.81 -14.37
N SER A 55 9.76 -6.41 -15.38
CA SER A 55 9.68 -6.99 -16.72
C SER A 55 10.05 -8.48 -16.72
N LEU A 56 11.07 -8.89 -15.96
CA LEU A 56 11.46 -10.29 -15.83
C LEU A 56 10.39 -11.13 -15.12
N PHE A 57 9.80 -10.63 -14.04
CA PHE A 57 8.69 -11.29 -13.35
C PHE A 57 7.46 -11.41 -14.26
N SER A 58 7.14 -10.36 -15.02
CA SER A 58 6.02 -10.37 -15.97
C SER A 58 6.21 -11.43 -17.06
N ALA A 59 7.44 -11.55 -17.60
CA ALA A 59 7.77 -12.55 -18.61
C ALA A 59 7.66 -14.00 -18.10
N GLN A 60 7.75 -14.19 -16.78
CA GLN A 60 7.57 -15.48 -16.12
C GLN A 60 6.11 -15.75 -15.70
N GLY A 61 5.19 -14.81 -15.92
CA GLY A 61 3.81 -14.91 -15.45
C GLY A 61 3.62 -14.63 -13.96
N LEU A 62 4.64 -14.08 -13.29
CA LEU A 62 4.61 -13.72 -11.87
C LEU A 62 4.07 -12.29 -11.71
N SER A 63 2.76 -12.12 -11.93
CA SER A 63 2.11 -10.81 -11.97
C SER A 63 2.22 -10.06 -10.63
N GLY A 64 2.11 -10.75 -9.50
CA GLY A 64 2.23 -10.17 -8.16
C GLY A 64 3.62 -9.58 -7.88
N ASP A 65 4.67 -10.32 -8.20
CA ASP A 65 6.06 -9.87 -8.02
C ASP A 65 6.40 -8.71 -8.98
N ALA A 66 5.87 -8.79 -10.21
CA ALA A 66 6.01 -7.71 -11.17
C ALA A 66 5.33 -6.42 -10.70
N GLU A 67 4.13 -6.50 -10.12
CA GLU A 67 3.44 -5.37 -9.51
C GLU A 67 4.23 -4.82 -8.31
N ALA A 68 4.68 -5.68 -7.41
CA ALA A 68 5.46 -5.27 -6.24
C ALA A 68 6.74 -4.51 -6.63
N ALA A 69 7.44 -4.98 -7.66
CA ALA A 69 8.62 -4.31 -8.20
C ALA A 69 8.27 -2.94 -8.84
N ARG A 70 7.15 -2.82 -9.58
CA ARG A 70 6.69 -1.52 -10.12
C ARG A 70 6.31 -0.54 -9.01
N LEU A 71 5.62 -1.00 -7.96
CA LEU A 71 5.30 -0.19 -6.80
C LEU A 71 6.57 0.30 -6.08
N ALA A 72 7.61 -0.54 -5.98
CA ALA A 72 8.89 -0.13 -5.43
C ALA A 72 9.58 0.97 -6.28
N ALA A 73 9.47 0.90 -7.60
CA ALA A 73 9.96 1.94 -8.51
C ALA A 73 9.21 3.28 -8.30
N VAL A 74 7.88 3.25 -8.18
CA VAL A 74 7.07 4.45 -7.85
C VAL A 74 7.50 5.03 -6.49
N ALA A 75 7.64 4.17 -5.47
CA ALA A 75 8.03 4.60 -4.13
C ALA A 75 9.44 5.23 -4.09
N ALA A 76 10.38 4.74 -4.89
CA ALA A 76 11.71 5.31 -5.03
C ALA A 76 11.65 6.76 -5.56
N LEU A 77 10.85 7.01 -6.59
CA LEU A 77 10.73 8.33 -7.21
C LEU A 77 9.94 9.33 -6.38
N MET A 78 8.97 8.89 -5.56
CA MET A 78 7.96 9.74 -4.92
C MET A 78 8.50 10.98 -4.20
N ASN A 79 9.67 10.91 -3.57
CA ASN A 79 10.26 12.05 -2.85
C ASN A 79 11.19 12.92 -3.70
N HIS A 80 11.65 12.43 -4.86
CA HIS A 80 12.61 13.11 -5.72
C HIS A 80 11.95 13.73 -6.96
N ASP A 81 11.00 13.01 -7.55
CA ASP A 81 10.26 13.39 -8.74
C ASP A 81 8.82 12.84 -8.64
N PRO A 82 7.94 13.52 -7.89
CA PRO A 82 6.58 13.04 -7.65
C PRO A 82 5.72 13.05 -8.93
N TRP A 83 6.03 13.89 -9.93
CA TRP A 83 5.30 13.89 -11.20
C TRP A 83 5.60 12.64 -12.01
N ARG A 84 6.87 12.29 -12.16
CA ARG A 84 7.26 11.04 -12.83
C ARG A 84 6.82 9.80 -12.05
N ALA A 85 6.81 9.85 -10.72
CA ALA A 85 6.23 8.79 -9.90
C ALA A 85 4.74 8.60 -10.21
N ASN A 86 4.00 9.69 -10.45
CA ASN A 86 2.56 9.64 -10.75
C ASN A 86 2.28 9.08 -12.15
N GLU A 87 3.06 9.47 -13.16
CA GLU A 87 2.99 8.85 -14.48
C GLU A 87 3.18 7.33 -14.39
N LEU A 88 4.23 6.88 -13.69
CA LEU A 88 4.51 5.46 -13.51
C LEU A 88 3.40 4.73 -12.71
N TRP A 89 2.81 5.40 -11.71
CA TRP A 89 1.70 4.85 -10.94
C TRP A 89 0.42 4.72 -11.79
N GLN A 90 0.12 5.70 -12.66
CA GLN A 90 -1.03 5.65 -13.56
C GLN A 90 -0.91 4.51 -14.57
N ASP A 91 0.28 4.32 -15.15
CA ASP A 91 0.56 3.17 -16.02
C ASP A 91 0.30 1.85 -15.28
N LEU A 92 0.81 1.72 -14.06
CA LEU A 92 0.58 0.54 -13.23
C LEU A 92 -0.91 0.31 -12.92
N ALA A 93 -1.64 1.37 -12.57
CA ALA A 93 -3.05 1.31 -12.24
C ALA A 93 -3.91 0.85 -13.43
N SER A 94 -3.50 1.19 -14.66
CA SER A 94 -4.19 0.78 -15.90
C SER A 94 -4.02 -0.70 -16.26
N ILE A 95 -2.94 -1.34 -15.77
CA ILE A 95 -2.59 -2.74 -16.07
C ILE A 95 -3.12 -3.70 -14.98
N GLY A 96 -3.39 -3.18 -13.79
CA GLY A 96 -3.40 -3.94 -12.54
C GLY A 96 -4.38 -5.11 -12.46
N ASP A 97 -3.93 -6.15 -11.76
CA ASP A 97 -4.73 -7.30 -11.31
C ASP A 97 -5.97 -6.84 -10.50
N SER A 98 -7.10 -7.51 -10.64
CA SER A 98 -8.33 -7.13 -9.93
C SER A 98 -8.38 -7.63 -8.48
N SER A 99 -7.31 -8.22 -7.94
CA SER A 99 -7.32 -8.79 -6.59
C SER A 99 -7.35 -7.71 -5.50
N GLY A 100 -8.09 -7.96 -4.42
CA GLY A 100 -8.17 -7.06 -3.28
C GLY A 100 -6.81 -6.71 -2.66
N ALA A 101 -5.88 -7.67 -2.57
CA ALA A 101 -4.52 -7.42 -2.05
C ALA A 101 -3.71 -6.46 -2.94
N ALA A 102 -3.85 -6.58 -4.26
CA ALA A 102 -3.22 -5.67 -5.21
C ALA A 102 -3.83 -4.27 -5.13
N ALA A 103 -5.16 -4.18 -5.05
CA ALA A 103 -5.87 -2.92 -4.83
C ALA A 103 -5.45 -2.22 -3.52
N ALA A 104 -5.27 -2.97 -2.43
CA ALA A 104 -4.77 -2.47 -1.15
C ALA A 104 -3.41 -1.77 -1.30
N ARG A 105 -2.42 -2.46 -1.89
CA ARG A 105 -1.07 -1.91 -2.07
C ARG A 105 -1.05 -0.69 -2.99
N ARG A 106 -1.74 -0.76 -4.14
CA ARG A 106 -1.82 0.35 -5.11
C ARG A 106 -2.47 1.58 -4.51
N GLY A 107 -3.59 1.40 -3.82
CA GLY A 107 -4.32 2.51 -3.20
C GLY A 107 -3.50 3.19 -2.11
N LEU A 108 -2.79 2.45 -1.26
CA LEU A 108 -1.93 3.03 -0.23
C LEU A 108 -0.78 3.85 -0.83
N LEU A 109 -0.05 3.30 -1.80
CA LEU A 109 1.05 4.04 -2.43
C LEU A 109 0.54 5.24 -3.22
N GLY A 110 -0.53 5.05 -3.99
CA GLY A 110 -1.14 6.12 -4.78
C GLY A 110 -1.67 7.25 -3.89
N ALA A 111 -2.22 6.94 -2.72
CA ALA A 111 -2.65 7.96 -1.78
C ALA A 111 -1.50 8.76 -1.21
N ARG A 112 -0.38 8.11 -0.84
CA ARG A 112 0.83 8.80 -0.42
C ARG A 112 1.35 9.75 -1.51
N LEU A 113 1.33 9.29 -2.76
CA LEU A 113 1.72 10.09 -3.91
C LEU A 113 0.81 11.30 -4.14
N SER A 114 -0.52 11.10 -4.10
CA SER A 114 -1.48 12.22 -4.18
C SER A 114 -1.28 13.22 -3.05
N ARG A 115 -0.98 12.77 -1.83
CA ARG A 115 -0.66 13.68 -0.71
C ARG A 115 0.59 14.52 -0.99
N VAL A 116 1.65 13.90 -1.51
CA VAL A 116 2.88 14.62 -1.90
C VAL A 116 2.59 15.67 -2.97
N LEU A 117 1.67 15.38 -3.89
CA LEU A 117 1.22 16.31 -4.93
C LEU A 117 0.17 17.35 -4.44
N GLY A 118 -0.27 17.27 -3.18
CA GLY A 118 -1.30 18.17 -2.62
C GLY A 118 -2.74 17.82 -3.00
N GLU A 119 -2.97 16.65 -3.59
CA GLU A 119 -4.27 16.17 -4.08
C GLU A 119 -5.05 15.42 -2.98
N GLY A 120 -5.43 16.14 -1.93
CA GLY A 120 -6.05 15.53 -0.74
C GLY A 120 -7.39 14.81 -1.01
N ALA A 121 -8.14 15.19 -2.03
CA ALA A 121 -9.38 14.48 -2.40
C ALA A 121 -9.09 13.13 -3.06
N GLU A 122 -8.17 13.12 -4.02
CA GLU A 122 -7.76 11.90 -4.71
C GLU A 122 -7.05 10.92 -3.77
N ALA A 123 -6.28 11.43 -2.81
CA ALA A 123 -5.70 10.61 -1.75
C ALA A 123 -6.77 9.81 -0.98
N LEU A 124 -7.90 10.45 -0.62
CA LEU A 124 -9.00 9.78 0.08
C LEU A 124 -9.68 8.73 -0.79
N GLU A 125 -9.88 8.99 -2.08
CA GLU A 125 -10.45 8.01 -3.02
C GLU A 125 -9.55 6.76 -3.13
N ARG A 126 -8.23 6.97 -3.27
CA ARG A 126 -7.25 5.89 -3.33
C ARG A 126 -7.18 5.10 -2.01
N LEU A 127 -7.34 5.75 -0.86
CA LEU A 127 -7.42 5.09 0.45
C LEU A 127 -8.70 4.28 0.63
N ASP A 128 -9.84 4.74 0.08
CA ASP A 128 -11.07 3.94 0.10
C ASP A 128 -10.94 2.67 -0.74
N VAL A 129 -10.32 2.76 -1.94
CA VAL A 129 -9.97 1.60 -2.75
C VAL A 129 -9.07 0.65 -1.95
N ALA A 130 -8.04 1.18 -1.29
CA ALA A 130 -7.13 0.36 -0.50
C ALA A 130 -7.84 -0.38 0.64
N ARG A 131 -8.71 0.35 1.36
CA ARG A 131 -9.51 -0.16 2.47
C ARG A 131 -10.43 -1.29 2.01
N ARG A 132 -11.14 -1.10 0.90
CA ARG A 132 -12.02 -2.13 0.32
C ARG A 132 -11.24 -3.37 -0.12
N GLY A 133 -10.12 -3.17 -0.81
CA GLY A 133 -9.24 -4.27 -1.22
C GLY A 133 -8.69 -5.07 -0.04
N ALA A 134 -8.27 -4.39 1.04
CA ALA A 134 -7.80 -5.04 2.25
C ALA A 134 -8.92 -5.86 2.95
N LEU A 135 -10.15 -5.36 2.98
CA LEU A 135 -11.30 -6.10 3.54
C LEU A 135 -11.64 -7.35 2.74
N GLU A 136 -11.59 -7.28 1.41
CA GLU A 136 -11.86 -8.42 0.53
C GLU A 136 -10.98 -9.63 0.86
N VAL A 137 -9.70 -9.38 1.17
CA VAL A 137 -8.72 -10.43 1.54
C VAL A 137 -8.51 -10.55 3.05
N ARG A 138 -9.33 -9.87 3.86
CA ARG A 138 -9.24 -9.83 5.34
C ARG A 138 -7.86 -9.44 5.89
N ASP A 139 -7.16 -8.55 5.19
CA ASP A 139 -5.87 -8.02 5.61
C ASP A 139 -6.04 -6.84 6.58
N ALA A 140 -6.00 -7.15 7.86
CA ALA A 140 -6.20 -6.15 8.92
C ALA A 140 -5.08 -5.11 8.99
N ILE A 141 -3.87 -5.42 8.51
CA ILE A 141 -2.72 -4.50 8.56
C ILE A 141 -2.86 -3.41 7.50
N HIS A 142 -3.09 -3.79 6.24
CA HIS A 142 -3.31 -2.81 5.18
C HIS A 142 -4.62 -2.03 5.38
N TYR A 143 -5.64 -2.65 6.00
CA TYR A 143 -6.85 -1.92 6.40
C TYR A 143 -6.55 -0.81 7.41
N LEU A 144 -5.79 -1.11 8.48
CA LEU A 144 -5.39 -0.13 9.49
C LEU A 144 -4.54 1.00 8.87
N ASP A 145 -3.60 0.66 7.98
CA ASP A 145 -2.76 1.66 7.29
C ASP A 145 -3.61 2.60 6.40
N ALA A 146 -4.64 2.06 5.72
CA ALA A 146 -5.54 2.88 4.91
C ALA A 146 -6.37 3.83 5.79
N VAL A 147 -6.90 3.33 6.91
CA VAL A 147 -7.69 4.11 7.87
C VAL A 147 -6.84 5.22 8.52
N SER A 148 -5.63 4.91 8.97
CA SER A 148 -4.75 5.88 9.65
C SER A 148 -4.33 6.99 8.69
N GLN A 149 -3.97 6.65 7.44
CA GLN A 149 -3.64 7.63 6.41
C GLN A 149 -4.85 8.48 6.03
N ALA A 150 -6.06 7.92 5.95
CA ALA A 150 -7.27 8.69 5.62
C ALA A 150 -7.61 9.69 6.73
N ALA A 151 -7.48 9.26 7.99
CA ALA A 151 -7.63 10.17 9.13
C ALA A 151 -6.61 11.32 9.08
N ALA A 152 -5.35 11.03 8.74
CA ALA A 152 -4.33 12.05 8.59
C ALA A 152 -4.67 13.07 7.48
N VAL A 153 -5.17 12.60 6.33
CA VAL A 153 -5.61 13.49 5.23
C VAL A 153 -6.76 14.39 5.66
N HIS A 154 -7.74 13.87 6.43
CA HIS A 154 -8.80 14.70 6.98
C HIS A 154 -8.26 15.76 7.95
N VAL A 155 -7.26 15.44 8.78
CA VAL A 155 -6.59 16.43 9.64
C VAL A 155 -5.92 17.52 8.81
N GLU A 156 -5.18 17.15 7.76
CA GLU A 156 -4.52 18.09 6.84
C GLU A 156 -5.52 19.05 6.17
N ARG A 157 -6.75 18.58 5.94
CA ARG A 157 -7.85 19.36 5.37
C ARG A 157 -8.66 20.17 6.39
N GLY A 158 -8.33 20.09 7.68
CA GLY A 158 -9.09 20.74 8.77
C GLY A 158 -10.42 20.05 9.11
N GLU A 159 -10.62 18.83 8.62
CA GLU A 159 -11.85 18.03 8.74
C GLU A 159 -11.77 17.12 9.99
N ALA A 160 -11.62 17.73 11.17
CA ALA A 160 -11.35 17.00 12.42
C ALA A 160 -12.43 15.96 12.80
N ALA A 161 -13.70 16.24 12.49
CA ALA A 161 -14.79 15.31 12.76
C ALA A 161 -14.69 14.05 11.90
N GLN A 162 -14.35 14.20 10.62
CA GLN A 162 -14.14 13.11 9.68
C GLN A 162 -12.90 12.29 10.04
N ALA A 163 -11.83 12.93 10.50
CA ALA A 163 -10.64 12.22 11.00
C ALA A 163 -10.97 11.31 12.19
N TYR A 164 -11.74 11.83 13.16
CA TYR A 164 -12.20 11.06 14.31
C TYR A 164 -13.13 9.90 13.87
N GLU A 165 -14.10 10.19 13.01
CA GLU A 165 -15.04 9.21 12.48
C GLU A 165 -14.32 8.06 11.77
N MET A 166 -13.33 8.38 10.93
CA MET A 166 -12.51 7.39 10.22
C MET A 166 -11.84 6.40 11.18
N LEU A 167 -11.19 6.90 12.25
CA LEU A 167 -10.57 6.03 13.26
C LEU A 167 -11.60 5.24 14.06
N ALA A 168 -12.76 5.84 14.37
CA ALA A 168 -13.83 5.19 15.13
C ALA A 168 -14.46 4.02 14.34
N MET A 169 -14.78 4.24 13.06
CA MET A 169 -15.23 3.18 12.14
C MET A 169 -14.13 2.15 11.88
N GLY A 170 -12.89 2.61 11.78
CA GLY A 170 -11.72 1.74 11.66
C GLY A 170 -11.65 0.72 12.80
N TRP A 171 -11.83 1.19 14.04
CA TRP A 171 -11.86 0.34 15.22
C TRP A 171 -13.00 -0.68 15.20
N THR A 172 -14.23 -0.29 14.84
CA THR A 172 -15.36 -1.23 14.80
C THR A 172 -15.11 -2.36 13.82
N THR A 173 -14.61 -2.04 12.62
CA THR A 173 -14.30 -3.05 11.61
C THR A 173 -13.12 -3.94 12.04
N LEU A 174 -12.07 -3.36 12.63
CA LEU A 174 -10.95 -4.14 13.14
C LEU A 174 -11.35 -5.06 14.30
N ALA A 175 -12.28 -4.63 15.15
CA ALA A 175 -12.80 -5.47 16.22
C ALA A 175 -13.46 -6.75 15.68
N ASP A 176 -14.12 -6.66 14.53
CA ASP A 176 -14.72 -7.81 13.84
C ASP A 176 -13.66 -8.67 13.12
N LEU A 177 -12.57 -8.07 12.62
CA LEU A 177 -11.52 -8.79 11.91
C LEU A 177 -10.53 -9.53 12.82
N VAL A 178 -10.07 -8.87 13.89
CA VAL A 178 -8.97 -9.34 14.75
C VAL A 178 -9.34 -9.46 16.23
N GLY A 179 -10.59 -9.16 16.58
CA GLY A 179 -11.07 -9.12 17.95
C GLY A 179 -10.89 -7.75 18.62
N ARG A 180 -11.78 -7.43 19.55
CA ARG A 180 -11.86 -6.12 20.22
C ARG A 180 -10.56 -5.69 20.90
N ASP A 181 -9.91 -6.59 21.62
CA ASP A 181 -8.70 -6.26 22.38
C ASP A 181 -7.51 -5.92 21.48
N ALA A 182 -7.35 -6.67 20.38
CA ALA A 182 -6.31 -6.40 19.39
C ALA A 182 -6.58 -5.07 18.67
N ALA A 183 -7.81 -4.85 18.22
CA ALA A 183 -8.23 -3.61 17.60
C ALA A 183 -8.02 -2.40 18.52
N ALA A 184 -8.34 -2.52 19.81
CA ALA A 184 -8.11 -1.46 20.79
C ALA A 184 -6.61 -1.13 20.96
N ARG A 185 -5.73 -2.14 20.99
CA ARG A 185 -4.27 -1.92 21.05
C ARG A 185 -3.73 -1.19 19.82
N TRP A 186 -4.32 -1.44 18.65
CA TRP A 186 -3.86 -0.84 17.39
C TRP A 186 -4.40 0.58 17.18
N VAL A 187 -5.67 0.85 17.50
CA VAL A 187 -6.29 2.15 17.23
C VAL A 187 -6.07 3.17 18.35
N ARG A 188 -5.86 2.73 19.60
CA ARG A 188 -5.65 3.65 20.73
C ARG A 188 -4.49 4.63 20.51
N PRO A 189 -3.29 4.23 20.04
CA PRO A 189 -2.22 5.16 19.75
C PRO A 189 -2.64 6.24 18.73
N LEU A 190 -3.32 5.85 17.66
CA LEU A 190 -3.78 6.77 16.62
C LEU A 190 -4.80 7.80 17.14
N MET A 191 -5.71 7.36 18.01
CA MET A 191 -6.67 8.27 18.67
C MET A 191 -5.98 9.27 19.61
N LEU A 192 -4.93 8.83 20.32
CA LEU A 192 -4.14 9.70 21.19
C LEU A 192 -3.32 10.71 20.38
N GLU A 193 -2.73 10.28 19.26
CA GLU A 193 -2.05 11.16 18.30
C GLU A 193 -3.00 12.21 17.72
N LEU A 194 -4.20 11.80 17.31
CA LEU A 194 -5.24 12.72 16.83
C LEU A 194 -5.61 13.76 17.90
N ARG A 195 -5.81 13.32 19.15
CA ARG A 195 -6.10 14.21 20.28
C ARG A 195 -4.95 15.20 20.54
N ALA A 196 -3.72 14.72 20.51
CA ALA A 196 -2.54 15.55 20.71
C ALA A 196 -2.38 16.60 19.59
N GLY A 197 -2.59 16.20 18.33
CA GLY A 197 -2.48 17.09 17.16
C GLY A 197 -3.58 18.16 17.09
N LEU A 198 -4.82 17.81 17.45
CA LEU A 198 -5.95 18.75 17.44
C LEU A 198 -6.02 19.63 18.70
N GLY A 199 -5.51 19.13 19.82
CA GLY A 199 -5.77 19.68 21.14
C GLY A 199 -7.12 19.24 21.72
N GLU A 200 -7.24 19.32 23.05
CA GLU A 200 -8.36 18.75 23.81
C GLU A 200 -9.75 19.23 23.35
N GLU A 201 -9.91 20.54 23.18
CA GLU A 201 -11.20 21.13 22.86
C GLU A 201 -11.68 20.77 21.45
N ALA A 202 -10.78 20.81 20.46
CA ALA A 202 -11.11 20.43 19.10
C ALA A 202 -11.43 18.93 19.00
N PHE A 203 -10.66 18.09 19.70
CA PHE A 203 -10.93 16.65 19.77
C PHE A 203 -12.30 16.35 20.40
N ARG A 204 -12.64 16.98 21.53
CA ARG A 204 -13.96 16.80 22.17
C ARG A 204 -15.10 17.22 21.26
N ARG A 205 -14.95 18.33 20.52
CA ARG A 205 -15.97 18.79 19.54
C ARG A 205 -16.11 17.82 18.37
N ALA A 206 -15.01 17.36 17.79
CA ALA A 206 -14.99 16.38 16.70
C ALA A 206 -15.72 15.09 17.12
N ARG A 207 -15.39 14.55 18.30
CA ARG A 207 -16.07 13.41 18.90
C ARG A 207 -17.57 13.64 19.07
N ALA A 208 -17.96 14.74 19.70
CA ALA A 208 -19.37 15.04 19.96
C ALA A 208 -20.17 15.29 18.67
N GLN A 209 -19.53 15.77 17.60
CA GLN A 209 -20.15 15.90 16.29
C GLN A 209 -20.38 14.52 15.65
N CYS A 210 -19.36 13.66 15.67
CA CYS A 210 -19.47 12.29 15.18
C CYS A 210 -20.55 11.49 15.94
N GLU A 211 -20.52 11.52 17.28
CA GLU A 211 -21.48 10.79 18.12
C GLU A 211 -22.93 11.31 17.98
N ARG A 212 -23.14 12.57 17.58
CA ARG A 212 -24.48 13.09 17.25
C ARG A 212 -24.99 12.60 15.89
N ALA A 213 -24.10 12.42 14.94
CA ALA A 213 -24.43 11.92 13.60
C ALA A 213 -24.57 10.37 13.56
N TRP A 214 -23.94 9.69 14.51
CA TRP A 214 -23.85 8.24 14.58
C TRP A 214 -25.06 7.60 15.29
N GLN A 215 -25.83 6.75 14.60
CA GLN A 215 -26.94 5.95 15.15
C GLN A 215 -26.59 4.46 15.38
N GLY A 216 -25.31 4.07 15.28
CA GLY A 216 -24.81 2.70 15.48
C GLY A 216 -24.40 2.33 16.92
N PRO A 217 -23.82 1.13 17.14
CA PRO A 217 -23.43 0.62 18.48
C PRO A 217 -22.40 1.52 19.20
N PRO A 218 -22.24 1.38 20.54
CA PRO A 218 -21.52 2.34 21.38
C PRO A 218 -20.05 2.58 20.97
N SER A 219 -19.64 3.84 21.17
CA SER A 219 -18.38 4.45 20.73
C SER A 219 -17.11 3.75 21.28
N PRO A 220 -16.00 3.71 20.51
CA PRO A 220 -14.68 3.20 20.95
C PRO A 220 -14.19 3.76 22.27
N VAL A 221 -14.63 4.97 22.61
CA VAL A 221 -14.17 5.68 23.78
C VAL A 221 -14.82 5.16 25.07
N ASP A 222 -15.91 4.40 24.98
CA ASP A 222 -16.45 3.71 26.17
C ASP A 222 -15.52 2.59 26.65
N SER A 223 -14.68 2.04 25.75
CA SER A 223 -13.59 1.11 26.10
C SER A 223 -12.31 1.83 26.59
N LEU A 224 -12.28 3.16 26.53
CA LEU A 224 -11.20 4.01 27.05
C LEU A 224 -11.53 4.58 28.44
N ARG A 225 -12.66 4.21 29.05
CA ARG A 225 -13.07 4.64 30.41
C ARG A 225 -12.32 3.94 31.56
N GLY A 226 -11.19 3.28 31.30
CA GLY A 226 -10.28 2.83 32.36
C GLY A 226 -9.44 4.01 32.88
N PRO A 227 -9.05 4.04 34.17
CA PRO A 227 -8.33 5.18 34.72
C PRO A 227 -7.03 5.41 33.92
N LEU A 228 -6.83 6.67 33.53
CA LEU A 228 -5.57 7.22 33.01
C LEU A 228 -4.55 7.31 34.14
#